data_AF-A0A959EW56-F1
#
_entry.id   AF-A0A959EW56-F1
#
_cell.length_a   1.000
_cell.length_b   1.000
_cell.length_c   1.000
_cell.angle_alpha   90.00
_cell.angle_beta   90.00
_cell.angle_gamma   90.00
#
_symmetry.space_group_name_H-M   'P 1'
#
loop_
_entity.id
_entity.type
_entity.pdbx_description
1 polymer ?
#
loop_
_entity_poly.entity_id
_entity_poly.type
_entity_poly.pdbx_seq_one_letter_code
_entity_poly.pdbx_strand_id
1 'polypeptide(L)'
;AGLCLLSLFVFPMWRITLIAPQYPDGVTMYIWIDKINGSTPGTLQNINILNHYVGMKYIEPDAIPELQYFPYVIGALAGLAFLAAAADKRWLYFTWAVLMIALAVLGIYDFYLWEYDYGHDLSDTAPIKIPGASFQPP
;
A
#
# COMPACT_ATOMS: atom_id res chain seq x y z
N ALA A 1 -15.09 9.57 -11.79
CA ALA A 1 -13.81 10.10 -11.27
C ALA A 1 -13.86 10.26 -9.75
N GLY A 2 -14.51 11.29 -9.19
CA GLY A 2 -14.56 11.50 -7.72
C GLY A 2 -15.09 10.31 -6.93
N LEU A 3 -16.18 9.66 -7.38
CA LEU A 3 -16.71 8.44 -6.74
C LEU A 3 -15.73 7.26 -6.78
N CYS A 4 -14.93 7.12 -7.84
CA CYS A 4 -13.91 6.07 -7.95
C CYS A 4 -12.74 6.31 -6.99
N LEU A 5 -12.43 7.58 -6.69
CA LEU A 5 -11.43 7.90 -5.67
C LEU A 5 -11.96 7.56 -4.27
N LEU A 6 -13.24 7.84 -4.02
CA LEU A 6 -13.87 7.53 -2.74
C LEU A 6 -14.03 6.02 -2.49
N SER A 7 -14.04 5.17 -3.53
CA SER A 7 -14.09 3.72 -3.31
C SER A 7 -12.84 3.17 -2.62
N LEU A 8 -11.70 3.88 -2.64
CA LEU A 8 -10.47 3.51 -1.92
C LEU A 8 -10.64 3.48 -0.40
N PHE A 9 -11.67 4.15 0.14
CA PHE A 9 -11.99 4.12 1.58
C PHE A 9 -12.87 2.94 1.97
N VAL A 10 -13.50 2.28 0.99
CA VAL A 10 -14.47 1.19 1.21
C VAL A 10 -13.87 -0.16 0.85
N PHE A 11 -12.95 -0.19 -0.11
CA PHE A 11 -12.29 -1.40 -0.57
C PHE A 11 -10.78 -1.34 -0.30
N PRO A 12 -10.15 -2.48 0.06
CA PRO A 12 -8.70 -2.54 0.18
C PRO A 12 -8.04 -2.30 -1.17
N MET A 13 -6.90 -1.63 -1.15
CA MET A 13 -6.09 -1.37 -2.35
C MET A 13 -5.35 -2.63 -2.78
N TRP A 14 -4.78 -3.35 -1.81
CA TRP A 14 -4.02 -4.58 -2.06
C TRP A 14 -4.40 -5.68 -1.09
N ARG A 15 -4.26 -6.93 -1.56
CA ARG A 15 -4.38 -8.15 -0.76
C ARG A 15 -3.14 -8.99 -0.98
N ILE A 16 -2.42 -9.27 0.11
CA ILE A 16 -1.22 -10.09 0.09
C ILE A 16 -1.48 -11.35 0.92
N THR A 17 -1.28 -12.52 0.32
CA THR A 17 -1.40 -13.80 1.01
C THR A 17 -0.04 -14.48 1.03
N LEU A 18 0.49 -14.67 2.25
CA LEU A 18 1.76 -15.33 2.49
C LEU A 18 1.49 -16.81 2.82
N ILE A 19 2.14 -17.71 2.10
CA ILE A 19 2.06 -19.15 2.32
C ILE A 19 3.41 -19.63 2.83
N ALA A 20 3.41 -20.28 3.97
CA ALA A 20 4.61 -20.85 4.59
C ALA A 20 4.28 -22.22 5.18
N PRO A 21 5.27 -23.10 5.41
CA PRO A 21 5.02 -24.40 6.05
C PRO A 21 4.32 -24.29 7.42
N GLN A 22 4.53 -23.19 8.15
CA GLN A 22 3.90 -22.89 9.44
C GLN A 22 2.45 -22.40 9.31
N TYR A 23 2.07 -21.88 8.14
CA TYR A 23 0.74 -21.36 7.82
C TYR A 23 0.25 -21.98 6.49
N PRO A 24 -0.13 -23.27 6.50
CA PRO A 24 -0.49 -23.99 5.27
C PRO A 24 -1.73 -23.42 4.58
N ASP A 25 -2.67 -22.86 5.34
CA ASP A 25 -3.86 -22.18 4.82
C ASP A 25 -3.58 -20.71 4.40
N GLY A 26 -2.37 -20.23 4.65
CA GLY A 26 -1.91 -18.88 4.35
C GLY A 26 -2.30 -17.81 5.37
N VAL A 27 -1.53 -16.73 5.41
CA VAL A 27 -1.78 -15.53 6.22
C VAL A 27 -2.08 -14.38 5.28
N THR A 28 -3.27 -13.78 5.38
CA THR A 28 -3.72 -12.77 4.41
C THR A 28 -3.85 -11.39 5.05
N MET A 29 -3.10 -10.44 4.51
CA MET A 29 -3.11 -9.02 4.89
C MET A 29 -3.74 -8.18 3.80
N TYR A 30 -4.40 -7.10 4.20
CA TYR A 30 -4.96 -6.11 3.30
C TYR A 30 -4.36 -4.75 3.59
N ILE A 31 -3.98 -4.05 2.52
CA ILE A 31 -3.48 -2.69 2.56
C ILE A 31 -4.63 -1.78 2.13
N TRP A 32 -5.04 -0.90 3.04
CA TRP A 32 -6.04 0.13 2.81
C TRP A 32 -5.36 1.48 2.68
N ILE A 33 -6.10 2.47 2.21
CA ILE A 33 -5.58 3.83 2.07
C ILE A 33 -5.15 4.45 3.41
N ASP A 34 -5.77 4.03 4.52
CA ASP A 34 -5.60 4.60 5.86
C ASP A 34 -5.02 3.63 6.89
N LYS A 35 -4.92 2.33 6.56
CA LYS A 35 -4.54 1.29 7.52
C LYS A 35 -4.05 0.02 6.84
N ILE A 36 -3.39 -0.83 7.62
CA ILE A 36 -3.09 -2.21 7.24
C ILE A 36 -3.84 -3.12 8.22
N ASN A 37 -4.60 -4.07 7.71
CA ASN A 37 -5.30 -5.06 8.54
C ASN A 37 -5.13 -6.47 7.98
N GLY A 38 -5.69 -7.46 8.66
CA GLY A 38 -5.57 -8.85 8.26
C GLY A 38 -6.88 -9.62 8.35
N SER A 39 -6.88 -10.81 7.76
CA SER A 39 -8.05 -11.71 7.79
C SER A 39 -8.42 -12.16 9.21
N THR A 40 -7.43 -12.30 10.10
CA THR A 40 -7.63 -12.73 11.49
C THR A 40 -6.87 -11.82 12.48
N PRO A 41 -7.31 -11.75 13.76
CA PRO A 41 -6.53 -11.08 14.80
C PRO A 41 -5.10 -11.64 14.88
N GLY A 42 -4.11 -10.74 14.95
CA GLY A 42 -2.70 -11.13 14.97
C GLY A 42 -2.07 -11.42 13.61
N THR A 43 -2.79 -11.26 12.50
CA THR A 43 -2.23 -11.42 11.13
C THR A 43 -0.95 -10.61 10.92
N LEU A 44 -0.95 -9.32 11.27
CA LEU A 44 0.21 -8.46 11.09
C LEU A 44 1.40 -8.93 11.93
N GLN A 45 1.14 -9.40 13.15
CA GLN A 45 2.17 -9.99 14.02
C GLN A 45 2.76 -11.27 13.41
N ASN A 46 1.90 -12.15 12.89
CA ASN A 46 2.32 -13.39 12.23
C ASN A 46 3.19 -13.10 11.00
N ILE A 47 2.80 -12.12 10.18
CA ILE A 47 3.59 -11.67 9.03
C ILE A 47 4.93 -11.12 9.50
N ASN A 48 4.95 -10.27 10.51
CA ASN A 48 6.18 -9.72 11.06
C ASN A 48 7.12 -10.80 11.64
N ILE A 49 6.57 -11.88 12.23
CA ILE A 49 7.35 -13.05 12.64
C ILE A 49 7.97 -13.72 11.41
N LEU A 50 7.21 -13.93 10.34
CA LEU A 50 7.74 -14.50 9.10
C LEU A 50 8.83 -13.60 8.49
N ASN A 51 8.59 -12.29 8.42
CA ASN A 51 9.54 -11.29 7.93
C ASN A 51 10.87 -11.40 8.68
N HIS A 52 10.81 -11.46 10.01
CA HIS A 52 12.00 -11.61 10.85
C HIS A 52 12.83 -12.85 10.49
N TYR A 53 12.19 -13.99 10.20
CA TYR A 53 12.90 -15.21 9.85
C TYR A 53 13.65 -15.12 8.53
N VAL A 54 13.10 -14.41 7.54
CA VAL A 54 13.73 -14.21 6.22
C VAL A 54 14.54 -12.91 6.11
N GLY A 55 14.59 -12.12 7.18
CA GLY A 55 15.37 -10.89 7.26
C GLY A 55 14.67 -9.64 6.71
N MET A 56 13.38 -9.71 6.38
CA MET A 56 12.61 -8.53 5.96
C MET A 56 12.33 -7.59 7.14
N LYS A 57 12.13 -6.31 6.82
CA LYS A 57 11.76 -5.28 7.80
C LYS A 57 10.39 -5.57 8.43
N TYR A 58 10.22 -5.10 9.66
CA TYR A 58 8.92 -5.12 10.32
C TYR A 58 7.98 -4.13 9.63
N ILE A 59 6.73 -4.53 9.49
CA ILE A 59 5.64 -3.67 9.03
C ILE A 59 5.01 -3.05 10.28
N GLU A 60 5.22 -1.75 10.44
CA GLU A 60 4.67 -0.94 11.53
C GLU A 60 3.77 0.15 10.94
N PRO A 61 2.44 -0.02 10.91
CA PRO A 61 1.52 0.91 10.26
C PRO A 61 1.65 2.35 10.76
N ASP A 62 1.94 2.54 12.05
CA ASP A 62 2.09 3.86 12.66
C ASP A 62 3.35 4.60 12.17
N ALA A 63 4.36 3.86 11.67
CA ALA A 63 5.59 4.41 11.13
C ALA A 63 5.51 4.71 9.62
N ILE A 64 4.41 4.35 8.95
CA ILE A 64 4.19 4.59 7.51
C ILE A 64 3.44 5.91 7.35
N PRO A 65 4.13 7.03 7.03
CA PRO A 65 3.48 8.34 6.95
C PRO A 65 2.41 8.39 5.85
N GLU A 66 2.56 7.60 4.78
CA GLU A 66 1.63 7.52 3.64
C GLU A 66 0.20 7.19 4.11
N LEU A 67 0.05 6.27 5.07
CA LEU A 67 -1.25 5.90 5.64
C LEU A 67 -1.93 7.07 6.36
N GLN A 68 -1.16 8.06 6.82
CA GLN A 68 -1.67 9.24 7.51
C GLN A 68 -2.13 10.31 6.52
N TYR A 69 -1.37 10.57 5.45
CA TYR A 69 -1.67 11.68 4.54
C TYR A 69 -2.39 11.30 3.24
N PHE A 70 -2.27 10.07 2.75
CA PHE A 70 -2.98 9.61 1.53
C PHE A 70 -4.52 9.79 1.63
N PRO A 71 -5.18 9.51 2.76
CA PRO A 71 -6.61 9.80 2.94
C PRO A 71 -6.97 11.26 2.61
N TYR A 72 -6.17 12.22 3.08
CA TYR A 72 -6.42 13.64 2.82
C TYR A 72 -6.16 14.01 1.37
N VAL A 73 -5.11 13.46 0.75
CA VAL A 73 -4.77 13.70 -0.66
C VAL A 73 -5.89 13.20 -1.57
N ILE A 74 -6.35 11.97 -1.37
CA ILE A 74 -7.45 11.38 -2.18
C ILE A 74 -8.77 12.09 -1.91
N GLY A 75 -9.06 12.48 -0.66
CA GLY A 75 -10.23 13.29 -0.32
C GLY A 75 -10.24 14.65 -1.02
N ALA A 76 -9.10 15.34 -1.04
CA ALA A 76 -8.93 16.62 -1.74
C ALA A 76 -9.10 16.43 -3.26
N LEU A 77 -8.51 15.39 -3.83
CA LEU A 77 -8.63 15.08 -5.26
C LEU A 77 -10.08 14.76 -5.67
N ALA A 78 -10.81 14.02 -4.83
CA ALA A 78 -12.23 13.77 -5.03
C ALA A 78 -13.07 15.06 -4.93
N GLY A 79 -12.78 15.91 -3.95
CA GLY A 79 -13.43 17.23 -3.81
C GLY A 79 -13.20 18.13 -5.02
N LEU A 80 -11.96 18.20 -5.51
CA LEU A 80 -11.62 18.94 -6.74
C LEU A 80 -12.34 18.37 -7.96
N ALA A 81 -12.55 17.06 -8.05
CA ALA A 81 -13.32 16.45 -9.13
C ALA A 81 -14.79 16.93 -9.13
N PHE A 82 -15.42 17.01 -7.95
CA PHE A 82 -16.78 17.51 -7.82
C PHE A 82 -16.86 19.01 -8.09
N LEU A 83 -15.88 19.80 -7.65
CA LEU A 83 -15.81 21.23 -7.95
C LEU A 83 -15.64 21.50 -9.45
N ALA A 84 -14.79 20.73 -10.13
CA ALA A 84 -14.63 20.82 -11.58
C ALA A 84 -15.95 20.50 -12.31
N ALA A 85 -16.66 19.45 -11.85
CA ALA A 85 -17.97 19.09 -12.39
C ALA A 85 -19.05 20.16 -12.15
N ALA A 86 -19.05 20.80 -10.99
CA ALA A 86 -20.02 21.86 -10.66
C ALA A 86 -19.75 23.18 -11.41
N ALA A 87 -18.47 23.54 -11.60
CA ALA A 87 -18.08 24.78 -12.26
C ALA A 87 -18.11 24.69 -13.80
N ASP A 88 -18.03 23.47 -14.34
CA ASP A 88 -18.07 23.13 -15.77
C ASP A 88 -17.10 23.92 -16.66
N LYS A 89 -15.89 24.19 -16.14
CA LYS A 89 -14.84 24.88 -16.89
C LYS A 89 -13.81 23.88 -17.42
N ARG A 90 -13.58 23.90 -18.73
CA ARG A 90 -12.61 23.02 -19.43
C ARG A 90 -11.22 22.97 -18.77
N TRP A 91 -10.71 24.12 -18.33
CA TRP A 91 -9.38 24.21 -17.72
C TRP A 91 -9.31 23.51 -16.34
N LEU A 92 -10.43 23.46 -15.58
CA LEU A 92 -10.48 22.76 -14.30
C LEU A 92 -10.34 21.25 -14.49
N TYR A 93 -11.02 20.69 -15.50
CA TYR A 93 -10.89 19.27 -15.83
C TYR A 93 -9.46 18.92 -16.27
N PHE A 94 -8.83 19.79 -17.08
CA PHE A 94 -7.43 19.58 -17.49
C PHE A 94 -6.47 19.64 -16.30
N THR A 95 -6.60 20.66 -15.45
CA THR A 95 -5.76 20.81 -14.25
C THR A 95 -5.92 19.61 -13.31
N TRP A 96 -7.17 19.18 -13.09
CA TRP A 96 -7.49 18.01 -12.28
C TRP A 96 -6.90 16.72 -12.86
N ALA A 97 -6.98 16.51 -14.17
CA ALA A 97 -6.44 15.33 -14.83
C ALA A 97 -4.91 15.27 -14.74
N VAL A 98 -4.22 16.40 -14.96
CA VAL A 98 -2.75 16.49 -14.81
C VAL A 98 -2.36 16.18 -13.37
N LEU A 99 -3.06 16.75 -12.39
CA LEU A 99 -2.78 16.53 -10.98
C LEU A 99 -3.03 15.06 -10.57
N MET A 100 -4.11 14.45 -11.06
CA MET A 100 -4.41 13.03 -10.84
C MET A 100 -3.30 12.14 -11.39
N ILE A 101 -2.84 12.38 -12.63
CA ILE A 101 -1.76 11.59 -13.25
C ILE A 101 -0.46 11.75 -12.48
N ALA A 102 -0.10 12.99 -12.11
CA ALA A 102 1.13 13.25 -11.36
C ALA A 102 1.13 12.53 -10.01
N LEU A 103 0.03 12.62 -9.24
CA LEU A 103 -0.09 11.92 -7.96
C LEU A 103 -0.12 10.40 -8.12
N ALA A 104 -0.76 9.88 -9.15
CA ALA A 104 -0.77 8.44 -9.42
C ALA A 104 0.64 7.90 -9.72
N VAL A 105 1.41 8.62 -10.57
CA VAL A 105 2.79 8.24 -10.87
C VAL A 105 3.67 8.31 -9.63
N LEU A 106 3.53 9.37 -8.82
CA LEU A 106 4.28 9.50 -7.57
C LEU A 106 3.93 8.38 -6.58
N GLY A 107 2.65 8.07 -6.40
CA GLY A 107 2.22 7.01 -5.50
C GLY A 107 2.69 5.61 -5.93
N ILE A 108 2.64 5.31 -7.24
CA ILE A 108 3.17 4.03 -7.76
C ILE A 108 4.68 3.96 -7.59
N TYR A 109 5.39 5.06 -7.86
CA TYR A 109 6.85 5.10 -7.72
C TYR A 109 7.30 4.92 -6.27
N ASP A 110 6.63 5.61 -5.34
CA ASP A 110 6.87 5.50 -3.90
C ASP A 110 6.58 4.09 -3.39
N PHE A 111 5.44 3.51 -3.79
CA PHE A 111 5.09 2.13 -3.46
C PHE A 111 6.12 1.12 -4.00
N TYR A 112 6.60 1.30 -5.23
CA TYR A 112 7.66 0.45 -5.79
C TYR A 112 8.96 0.52 -4.98
N LEU A 113 9.35 1.71 -4.51
CA LEU A 113 10.54 1.86 -3.67
C LEU A 113 10.37 1.12 -2.35
N TRP A 114 9.18 1.17 -1.75
CA TRP A 114 8.87 0.47 -0.51
C TRP A 114 8.96 -1.04 -0.70
N GLU A 115 8.33 -1.59 -1.74
CA GLU A 115 8.39 -3.01 -2.07
C GLU A 115 9.80 -3.48 -2.39
N TYR A 116 10.57 -2.66 -3.10
CA TYR A 116 11.96 -2.96 -3.42
C TYR A 116 12.82 -3.03 -2.15
N ASP A 117 12.69 -2.02 -1.28
CA ASP A 117 13.40 -1.93 0.00
C ASP A 117 13.05 -3.12 0.90
N TYR A 118 11.76 -3.42 1.11
CA TYR A 118 11.33 -4.57 1.91
C TYR A 118 11.75 -5.92 1.30
N GLY A 119 11.79 -6.02 -0.03
CA GLY A 119 12.08 -7.27 -0.74
C GLY A 119 13.57 -7.58 -0.95
N HIS A 120 14.45 -6.57 -0.91
CA HIS A 120 15.88 -6.69 -1.24
C HIS A 120 16.83 -6.29 -0.11
N ASP A 121 16.42 -5.44 0.83
CA ASP A 121 17.22 -5.07 2.01
C ASP A 121 17.00 -6.09 3.14
N LEU A 122 17.49 -7.31 2.92
CA LEU A 122 17.36 -8.41 3.86
C LEU A 122 18.52 -8.44 4.85
N SER A 123 18.20 -8.60 6.14
CA SER A 123 19.21 -8.67 7.19
C SER A 123 20.15 -9.87 7.05
N ASP A 124 21.46 -9.61 7.15
CA ASP A 124 22.49 -10.63 7.19
C ASP A 124 22.42 -11.55 8.42
N THR A 125 21.72 -11.15 9.47
CA THR A 125 21.55 -11.95 10.69
C THR A 125 20.26 -12.77 10.66
N ALA A 126 19.55 -12.81 9.52
CA ALA A 126 18.32 -13.59 9.38
C ALA A 126 18.55 -15.09 9.65
N PRO A 127 17.66 -15.74 10.43
CA PRO A 127 17.75 -17.18 10.69
C PRO A 127 17.65 -18.04 9.43
N ILE A 128 16.91 -17.60 8.41
CA ILE A 128 16.71 -18.30 7.15
C ILE A 128 17.26 -17.44 6.02
N LYS A 129 18.19 -18.01 5.24
CA LYS A 129 18.71 -17.39 4.02
C LYS A 129 18.38 -18.26 2.83
N ILE A 130 17.70 -17.68 1.84
CA ILE A 130 17.40 -18.34 0.58
C ILE A 130 18.26 -17.67 -0.51
N PRO A 131 19.33 -18.32 -0.99
CA PRO A 131 20.23 -17.72 -1.96
C PRO A 131 19.48 -17.34 -3.24
N GLY A 132 19.56 -16.07 -3.64
CA GLY A 132 18.94 -15.56 -4.86
C GLY A 132 17.42 -15.34 -4.77
N ALA A 133 16.81 -15.44 -3.59
CA ALA A 133 15.40 -15.08 -3.41
C ALA A 133 15.24 -13.57 -3.20
N SER A 134 14.24 -13.00 -3.88
CA SER A 134 13.67 -11.68 -3.59
C SER A 134 12.23 -11.87 -3.11
N PHE A 135 11.85 -11.22 -2.01
CA PHE A 135 10.49 -11.31 -1.46
C PHE A 135 9.60 -10.13 -1.89
N GLN A 136 10.01 -9.39 -2.93
CA GLN A 136 9.21 -8.32 -3.49
C GLN A 136 7.87 -8.87 -4.01
N PRO A 137 6.72 -8.34 -3.54
CA PRO A 137 5.41 -8.67 -4.09
C PRO A 137 5.30 -8.29 -5.59
N PRO A 138 4.42 -8.95 -6.37
CA PRO A 138 4.17 -8.60 -7.77
C PRO A 138 3.38 -7.29 -7.96
#